data_AF-A0A838L0G9-F1
#
_entry.id   AF-A0A838L0G9-F1
#
_cell.length_a   1.000
_cell.length_b   1.000
_cell.length_c   1.000
_cell.angle_alpha   90.00
_cell.angle_beta   90.00
_cell.angle_gamma   90.00
#
_symmetry.space_group_name_H-M   'P 1'
#
loop_
_entity.id
_entity.type
_entity.pdbx_description
1 polymer ?
#
loop_
_entity_poly.entity_id
_entity_poly.type
_entity_poly.pdbx_seq_one_letter_code
_entity_poly.pdbx_strand_id
1 'polypeptide(L)' 'MSEGERTPIEEGMVLAIETPAYTTDAGAIMIEDLVHVLPNGIERLHKLPHELGVVS' A
#
# COMPACT_ATOMS: atom_id res chain seq x y z
N MET A 1 -4.22 14.46 17.23
CA MET A 1 -3.33 13.78 16.27
C MET A 1 -2.51 12.78 17.09
N SER A 2 -2.58 11.48 16.79
CA SER A 2 -1.66 10.51 17.40
C SER A 2 -0.24 10.77 16.89
N GLU A 3 0.79 10.49 17.69
CA GLU A 3 2.19 10.75 17.31
C GLU A 3 2.72 9.86 16.16
N GLY A 4 1.92 8.90 15.70
CA GLY A 4 2.25 7.94 14.65
C GLY A 4 3.18 6.83 15.15
N GLU A 5 3.29 5.75 14.37
CA GLU A 5 4.32 4.74 14.59
C GLU A 5 5.69 5.32 14.16
N ARG A 6 6.73 5.07 14.97
CA ARG A 6 8.07 5.63 14.77
C ARG A 6 9.15 4.57 14.61
N THR A 7 8.76 3.29 14.58
CA THR A 7 9.65 2.17 14.29
C THR A 7 10.37 2.45 12.96
N PRO A 8 11.72 2.45 12.95
CA PRO A 8 12.48 2.60 11.72
C PRO A 8 12.12 1.50 10.71
N ILE A 9 12.04 1.87 9.44
CA ILE A 9 11.91 0.91 8.34
C ILE A 9 13.31 0.37 8.06
N GLU A 10 13.49 -0.95 8.18
CA GLU A 10 14.78 -1.62 8.04
C GLU A 10 14.76 -2.65 6.90
N GLU A 11 15.95 -2.95 6.36
CA GLU A 11 16.14 -3.99 5.34
C GLU A 11 15.55 -5.34 5.79
N GLY A 12 14.89 -6.04 4.87
CA GLY A 12 14.26 -7.33 5.12
C GLY A 12 12.83 -7.25 5.66
N MET A 13 12.36 -6.05 6.04
CA MET A 13 10.94 -5.85 6.38
C MET A 13 10.04 -6.00 5.14
N VAL A 14 8.81 -6.45 5.36
CA VAL A 14 7.74 -6.41 4.36
C VAL A 14 6.60 -5.57 4.92
N LEU A 15 6.17 -4.56 4.18
CA LEU A 15 5.09 -3.66 4.58
C LEU A 15 3.98 -3.68 3.54
N ALA A 16 2.74 -3.55 4.00
CA ALA A 16 1.62 -3.16 3.16
C ALA A 16 1.63 -1.64 2.98
N ILE A 17 1.50 -1.20 1.73
CA ILE A 17 1.29 0.20 1.38
C ILE A 17 -0.11 0.32 0.81
N GLU A 18 -0.98 0.97 1.58
CA GLU A 18 -2.38 1.17 1.25
C GLU A 18 -2.82 2.58 1.66
N THR A 19 -3.71 3.17 0.87
CA THR A 19 -4.36 4.44 1.23
C THR A 19 -5.84 4.32 0.88
N PRO A 20 -6.67 3.89 1.83
CA PRO A 20 -8.08 3.73 1.57
C PRO A 20 -8.79 5.08 1.45
N ALA A 21 -9.73 5.17 0.52
CA ALA A 21 -10.71 6.24 0.45
C ALA A 21 -12.10 5.66 0.61
N TYR A 22 -12.79 6.06 1.67
CA TYR A 22 -14.14 5.63 2.00
C TYR A 22 -15.08 6.83 1.93
N THR A 23 -16.19 6.67 1.21
CA THR A 23 -17.28 7.65 1.17
C THR A 23 -18.60 6.96 1.42
N THR A 24 -19.54 7.66 2.07
CA THR A 24 -20.88 7.10 2.33
C THR A 24 -21.70 6.95 1.06
N ASP A 25 -21.42 7.78 0.04
CA ASP A 25 -22.34 7.98 -1.08
C ASP A 25 -21.84 7.39 -2.40
N ALA A 26 -20.53 7.16 -2.55
CA ALA A 26 -19.91 6.68 -3.79
C ALA A 26 -19.13 5.35 -3.62
N GLY A 27 -19.14 4.77 -2.42
CA GLY A 27 -18.45 3.53 -2.10
C GLY A 27 -17.01 3.72 -1.61
N ALA A 28 -16.24 2.64 -1.71
CA ALA A 28 -14.90 2.50 -1.16
C ALA A 28 -13.90 2.13 -2.25
N ILE A 29 -12.70 2.69 -2.19
CA ILE A 29 -11.57 2.26 -3.01
C ILE A 29 -10.32 2.13 -2.14
N MET A 30 -9.55 1.08 -2.43
CA MET A 30 -8.23 0.86 -1.85
C MET A 30 -7.39 0.12 -2.88
N ILE A 31 -6.15 0.56 -3.02
CA ILE A 31 -5.12 -0.14 -3.77
C ILE A 31 -4.03 -0.47 -2.75
N GLU A 32 -3.64 -1.74 -2.70
CA GLU A 32 -2.65 -2.24 -1.74
C GLU A 32 -1.53 -2.99 -2.48
N ASP A 33 -0.30 -2.65 -2.13
CA ASP A 33 0.88 -3.44 -2.50
C ASP A 33 1.64 -3.89 -1.26
N LEU A 34 2.19 -5.10 -1.33
CA LEU A 34 3.27 -5.49 -0.44
C LEU A 34 4.62 -5.07 -1.02
N VAL A 35 5.45 -4.45 -0.18
CA VAL A 35 6.80 -4.02 -0.54
C VAL A 35 7.83 -4.65 0.40
N HIS A 36 8.86 -5.26 -0.18
CA HIS A 36 10.03 -5.76 0.55
C HIS A 36 11.10 -4.66 0.58
N VAL A 37 11.58 -4.31 1.77
CA VAL A 37 12.58 -3.27 1.96
C VAL A 37 13.97 -3.82 1.65
N LEU A 38 14.66 -3.16 0.73
CA LEU A 38 16.02 -3.46 0.30
C LEU A 38 17.00 -2.41 0.86
N PRO A 39 18.32 -2.65 0.84
CA PRO A 39 19.30 -1.67 1.33
C PRO A 39 19.18 -0.25 0.73
N ASN A 40 18.66 -0.14 -0.50
CA ASN A 40 18.61 1.11 -1.26
C ASN A 40 17.23 1.40 -1.87
N GLY A 41 16.17 0.78 -1.37
CA GLY A 41 14.83 0.99 -1.90
C GLY A 41 13.85 -0.09 -1.49
N ILE A 42 12.91 -0.38 -2.40
CA ILE A 42 11.89 -1.41 -2.20
C ILE A 42 11.76 -2.29 -3.45
N GLU A 43 11.39 -3.54 -3.24
CA GLU A 43 10.85 -4.43 -4.26
C GLU A 43 9.34 -4.55 -4.06
N ARG A 44 8.55 -4.21 -5.09
CA ARG A 44 7.10 -4.42 -5.08
C ARG A 44 6.79 -5.87 -5.41
N LEU A 45 6.09 -6.55 -4.51
CA LEU A 45 5.80 -7.98 -4.65
C LEU A 45 4.59 -8.25 -5.56
N HIS A 46 3.66 -7.31 -5.64
CA HIS A 46 2.49 -7.40 -6.51
C HIS A 46 2.79 -6.90 -7.93
N LYS A 47 2.16 -7.51 -8.94
CA LYS A 47 2.33 -7.17 -10.37
C LYS A 47 1.03 -6.75 -11.07
N LEU A 48 -0.10 -6.77 -10.35
CA LEU A 48 -1.36 -6.32 -10.92
C LEU A 48 -1.27 -4.83 -11.29
N PRO A 49 -1.94 -4.41 -12.36
CA PRO A 49 -2.06 -3.00 -12.69
C PRO A 49 -2.87 -2.28 -11.61
N HIS A 50 -2.53 -1.02 -11.37
CA HIS A 50 -3.25 -0.13 -10.45
C HIS A 50 -4.34 0.70 -11.13
N GLU A 51 -4.54 0.48 -12.43
CA GLU A 51 -5.62 1.10 -13.20
C GLU A 51 -6.96 0.47 -12.83
N LEU A 52 -8.05 1.22 -13.02
CA LEU A 52 -9.40 0.72 -12.83
C LEU A 52 -9.74 -0.31 -13.93
N GLY A 53 -9.76 -1.59 -13.57
CA GLY A 53 -10.29 -2.65 -14.43
C GLY A 53 -11.81 -2.72 -14.35
N VAL A 54 -12.50 -2.61 -15.49
CA VAL A 54 -13.95 -2.85 -15.59
C VAL A 54 -14.17 -4.28 -16.08
N VAL A 55 -14.90 -5.08 -15.31
CA VAL A 55 -15.26 -6.46 -15.69
C VAL A 55 -16.72 -6.48 -16.09
N SER A 56 -17.01 -7.06 -17.26
CA SER A 56 -18.35 -7.19 -17.85
C SER A 56 -18.89 -8.60 -17.73
#